data_AF-A0A955W696-F1
#
_entry.id   AF-A0A955W696-F1
#
_cell.length_a   1.000
_cell.length_b   1.000
_cell.length_c   1.000
_cell.angle_alpha   90.00
_cell.angle_beta   90.00
_cell.angle_gamma   90.00
#
_symmetry.space_group_name_H-M   'P 1'
#
loop_
_entity.id
_entity.type
_entity.pdbx_description
1 polymer ?
#
loop_
_entity_poly.entity_id
_entity_poly.type
_entity_poly.pdbx_seq_one_letter_code
_entity_poly.pdbx_strand_id
1 'polypeptide(L)'
;MRQATLVAALALTSAVTFSACSCERNPGGGNVDAGQQGTQTASGRQCAAGFRCVDSDDPDVVWVMREAGNVNGPTCTEVCRAALPDNCAYYACDAGRAVEYPDIESFAPVAEGLGFTCRQGGCWWPDAPGEGMYLVSINVDEDGTRSCFFPTETQLSCDTHPGNANCFGERYASVCPCTARPLDEACNWECPPQDTTRATWRTEGTSCLARINYWRRRACEEGWVECPPAGLPPMVECTACHECANSEAEHDQANGAHSSFTRCGENAQGEGGGATCAAVIDSFVAERAPDENGVMRCQGHCGPILRPGCQSFSWGKDRDTGFHTLNWGNCNAERCQTYCDDNPDSCFTHETSPSLTCDDPDTGAEPNPTVLACE
;
A
#
# COMPACT_ATOMS: atom_id res chain seq x y z
N MET A 1 -66.12 27.61 25.82
CA MET A 1 -65.21 26.65 26.49
C MET A 1 -64.65 25.70 25.45
N ARG A 2 -63.41 25.94 25.00
CA ARG A 2 -62.53 24.95 24.36
C ARG A 2 -61.15 25.59 24.28
N GLN A 3 -60.21 24.92 24.92
CA GLN A 3 -58.81 25.30 25.07
C GLN A 3 -58.13 25.34 23.70
N ALA A 4 -57.37 26.40 23.44
CA ALA A 4 -56.35 26.42 22.40
C ALA A 4 -55.01 26.60 23.10
N THR A 5 -54.26 25.50 23.13
CA THR A 5 -53.01 25.27 23.80
C THR A 5 -51.89 26.13 23.20
N LEU A 6 -51.17 26.85 24.05
CA LEU A 6 -49.84 27.40 23.71
C LEU A 6 -48.91 26.24 23.38
N VAL A 7 -48.40 26.18 22.16
CA VAL A 7 -47.21 25.36 21.84
C VAL A 7 -46.01 26.28 21.95
N ALA A 8 -45.25 26.09 23.03
CA ALA A 8 -43.94 26.70 23.20
C ALA A 8 -42.96 26.05 22.21
N ALA A 9 -42.39 26.86 21.31
CA ALA A 9 -41.25 26.45 20.50
C ALA A 9 -40.01 26.40 21.39
N LEU A 10 -39.66 25.21 21.89
CA LEU A 10 -38.31 24.95 22.40
C LEU A 10 -37.39 24.86 21.18
N ALA A 11 -36.64 25.94 20.92
CA ALA A 11 -35.47 25.88 20.05
C ALA A 11 -34.39 25.09 20.80
N LEU A 12 -34.29 23.79 20.53
CA LEU A 12 -33.15 22.98 20.91
C LEU A 12 -32.00 23.36 19.98
N THR A 13 -31.15 24.29 20.41
CA THR A 13 -29.83 24.47 19.81
C THR A 13 -29.01 23.24 20.15
N SER A 14 -29.00 22.25 19.25
CA SER A 14 -28.02 21.18 19.26
C SER A 14 -26.66 21.80 18.99
N ALA A 15 -25.90 22.04 20.05
CA ALA A 15 -24.46 22.25 19.95
C ALA A 15 -23.87 20.93 19.41
N VAL A 16 -23.57 20.90 18.12
CA VAL A 16 -22.70 19.88 17.54
C VAL A 16 -21.32 20.13 18.14
N THR A 17 -20.96 19.35 19.16
CA THR A 17 -19.58 19.19 19.57
C THR A 17 -18.86 18.46 18.45
N PHE A 18 -18.20 19.23 17.57
CA PHE A 18 -17.11 18.71 16.78
C PHE A 18 -16.01 18.31 17.78
N SER A 19 -15.79 17.01 17.98
CA SER A 19 -14.51 16.53 18.51
C SER A 19 -13.44 16.81 17.47
N ALA A 20 -12.91 18.03 17.52
CA ALA A 20 -11.64 18.35 16.93
C ALA A 20 -10.56 17.57 17.70
N CYS A 21 -9.78 16.75 16.98
CA CYS A 21 -8.47 16.30 17.46
C CYS A 21 -7.68 17.56 17.84
N SER A 22 -7.54 17.80 19.14
CA SER A 22 -6.89 18.99 19.66
C SER A 22 -5.40 18.70 19.72
N CYS A 23 -4.66 19.21 18.74
CA CYS A 23 -3.21 19.33 18.79
C CYS A 23 -2.85 20.45 19.78
N GLU A 24 -2.67 20.12 21.06
CA GLU A 24 -2.06 21.05 22.02
C GLU A 24 -0.56 21.20 21.68
N ARG A 25 -0.21 22.38 21.15
CA ARG A 25 1.18 22.85 21.03
C ARG A 25 1.76 23.07 22.42
N ASN A 26 2.90 22.45 22.71
CA ASN A 26 3.82 22.92 23.74
C ASN A 26 5.21 23.09 23.11
N PRO A 27 5.84 24.27 23.17
CA PRO A 27 7.19 24.47 22.64
C PRO A 27 8.18 24.08 23.73
N GLY A 28 9.00 23.06 23.49
CA GLY A 28 10.02 22.65 24.45
C GLY A 28 11.02 21.70 23.83
N GLY A 29 12.11 22.26 23.29
CA GLY A 29 13.32 21.49 23.00
C GLY A 29 13.93 20.94 24.29
N GLY A 30 14.37 19.69 24.22
CA GLY A 30 15.08 19.00 25.28
C GLY A 30 14.92 17.50 25.16
N ASN A 31 16.06 16.79 25.13
CA ASN A 31 16.22 15.33 25.21
C ASN A 31 14.97 14.58 25.69
N VAL A 32 14.24 13.99 24.75
CA VAL A 32 13.22 12.98 25.05
C VAL A 32 13.65 11.69 24.36
N ASP A 33 13.87 10.66 25.15
CA ASP A 33 13.91 9.26 24.72
C ASP A 33 12.66 8.97 23.85
N ALA A 34 12.77 8.21 22.76
CA ALA A 34 11.60 7.96 21.90
C ALA A 34 10.51 7.11 22.58
N GLY A 35 10.77 6.62 23.80
CA GLY A 35 9.74 6.15 24.74
C GLY A 35 8.81 5.08 24.18
N GLN A 36 7.66 4.90 24.83
CA GLN A 36 6.65 3.91 24.43
C GLN A 36 5.82 4.33 23.18
N GLN A 37 6.10 5.51 22.58
CA GLN A 37 5.23 6.09 21.55
C GLN A 37 5.94 6.45 20.23
N GLY A 38 7.27 6.51 20.18
CA GLY A 38 8.02 6.94 18.98
C GLY A 38 7.99 8.46 18.79
N THR A 39 8.80 8.98 17.86
CA THR A 39 8.83 10.43 17.55
C THR A 39 7.79 10.83 16.52
N GLN A 40 7.39 12.11 16.52
CA GLN A 40 6.59 12.72 15.46
C GLN A 40 7.45 13.68 14.62
N THR A 41 7.36 13.60 13.29
CA THR A 41 8.09 14.51 12.39
C THR A 41 7.43 15.89 12.29
N ALA A 42 8.10 16.86 11.66
CA ALA A 42 7.58 18.22 11.50
C ALA A 42 6.31 18.28 10.63
N SER A 43 6.21 17.39 9.64
CA SER A 43 5.00 17.16 8.83
C SER A 43 3.89 16.40 9.56
N GLY A 44 4.09 16.04 10.83
CA GLY A 44 3.10 15.37 11.66
C GLY A 44 3.08 13.85 11.54
N ARG A 45 4.03 13.24 10.83
CA ARG A 45 4.11 11.78 10.66
C ARG A 45 4.50 11.14 11.99
N GLN A 46 3.71 10.19 12.47
CA GLN A 46 3.99 9.46 13.71
C GLN A 46 4.82 8.21 13.40
N CYS A 47 5.94 8.06 14.13
CA CYS A 47 6.74 6.85 14.08
C CYS A 47 6.35 5.87 15.18
N ALA A 48 6.53 4.58 14.88
CA ALA A 48 6.28 3.50 15.81
C ALA A 48 7.15 3.62 17.06
N ALA A 49 6.66 3.03 18.16
CA ALA A 49 7.39 2.97 19.43
C ALA A 49 8.81 2.40 19.25
N GLY A 50 9.80 3.09 19.82
CA GLY A 50 11.22 2.71 19.72
C GLY A 50 11.92 3.12 18.42
N PHE A 51 11.24 3.88 17.55
CA PHE A 51 11.83 4.51 16.37
C PHE A 51 11.86 6.03 16.48
N ARG A 52 12.89 6.61 15.85
CA ARG A 52 13.04 8.03 15.60
C ARG A 52 12.95 8.30 14.12
N CYS A 53 12.29 9.39 13.76
CA CYS A 53 12.18 9.83 12.38
C CYS A 53 12.32 11.34 12.25
N VAL A 54 12.84 11.77 11.12
CA VAL A 54 12.93 13.17 10.71
C VAL A 54 12.59 13.29 9.23
N ASP A 55 11.88 14.35 8.87
CA ASP A 55 11.61 14.68 7.46
C ASP A 55 12.91 15.13 6.78
N SER A 56 13.12 14.69 5.54
CA SER A 56 14.19 15.20 4.68
C SER A 56 13.79 16.55 4.06
N ASP A 57 14.76 17.24 3.43
CA ASP A 57 14.48 18.38 2.55
C ASP A 57 13.66 17.94 1.31
N ASP A 58 13.82 16.67 0.92
CA ASP A 58 12.94 15.99 -0.02
C ASP A 58 11.63 15.60 0.70
N PRO A 59 10.47 16.18 0.34
CA PRO A 59 9.22 15.97 1.07
C PRO A 59 8.72 14.52 1.03
N ASP A 60 9.23 13.72 0.10
CA ASP A 60 8.90 12.30 -0.05
C ASP A 60 9.75 11.38 0.82
N VAL A 61 10.84 11.89 1.41
CA VAL A 61 11.80 11.09 2.19
C VAL A 61 11.70 11.40 3.68
N VAL A 62 11.67 10.33 4.47
CA VAL A 62 11.74 10.33 5.93
C VAL A 62 12.93 9.50 6.35
N TRP A 63 13.86 10.09 7.09
CA TRP A 63 14.99 9.37 7.68
C TRP A 63 14.57 8.70 8.97
N VAL A 64 14.94 7.44 9.13
CA VAL A 64 14.47 6.60 10.24
C VAL A 64 15.63 5.88 10.91
N MET A 65 15.58 5.80 12.25
CA MET A 65 16.51 5.03 13.06
C MET A 65 15.77 4.33 14.22
N ARG A 66 16.15 3.09 14.54
CA ARG A 66 15.69 2.39 15.75
C ARG A 66 16.56 2.76 16.95
N GLU A 67 15.95 3.06 18.10
CA GLU A 67 16.71 3.45 19.31
C GLU A 67 17.39 2.28 20.02
N ALA A 68 16.70 1.15 20.17
CA ALA A 68 17.11 0.08 21.07
C ALA A 68 17.27 -1.28 20.37
N GLY A 69 18.35 -1.97 20.73
CA GLY A 69 18.40 -3.41 20.79
C GLY A 69 18.45 -4.16 19.47
N ASN A 70 19.51 -4.02 18.69
CA ASN A 70 19.87 -5.04 17.70
C ASN A 70 21.39 -5.23 17.62
N VAL A 71 21.89 -6.26 18.30
CA VAL A 71 23.15 -6.86 17.90
C VAL A 71 22.90 -7.52 16.55
N ASN A 72 23.47 -6.98 15.46
CA ASN A 72 23.19 -7.34 14.05
C ASN A 72 21.87 -6.71 13.55
N GLY A 73 21.85 -5.39 13.38
CA GLY A 73 20.67 -4.60 12.97
C GLY A 73 19.91 -5.14 11.74
N PRO A 74 18.60 -4.88 11.65
CA PRO A 74 17.78 -5.16 10.48
C PRO A 74 18.30 -4.40 9.26
N THR A 75 17.93 -4.90 8.08
CA THR A 75 18.15 -4.16 6.83
C THR A 75 17.32 -2.88 6.81
N CYS A 76 17.66 -1.92 5.93
CA CYS A 76 16.84 -0.71 5.83
C CYS A 76 15.41 -0.99 5.34
N THR A 77 15.21 -2.05 4.56
CA THR A 77 13.87 -2.57 4.22
C THR A 77 13.05 -2.88 5.47
N GLU A 78 13.63 -3.58 6.44
CA GLU A 78 12.97 -3.96 7.69
C GLU A 78 12.76 -2.75 8.63
N VAL A 79 13.74 -1.82 8.68
CA VAL A 79 13.63 -0.58 9.47
C VAL A 79 12.46 0.27 8.99
N CYS A 80 12.39 0.57 7.69
CA CYS A 80 11.34 1.41 7.13
C CYS A 80 9.95 0.79 7.33
N ARG A 81 9.82 -0.53 7.12
CA ARG A 81 8.57 -1.26 7.34
C ARG A 81 8.09 -1.19 8.80
N ALA A 82 9.00 -1.27 9.76
CA ALA A 82 8.65 -1.31 11.18
C ALA A 82 8.39 0.09 11.79
N ALA A 83 9.01 1.13 11.25
CA ALA A 83 8.98 2.47 11.83
C ALA A 83 7.75 3.29 11.43
N LEU A 84 7.19 3.05 10.25
CA LEU A 84 6.08 3.82 9.69
C LEU A 84 4.86 2.94 9.34
N PRO A 85 4.39 2.05 10.24
CA PRO A 85 3.34 1.08 9.92
C PRO A 85 1.94 1.70 9.79
N ASP A 86 1.72 2.86 10.44
CA ASP A 86 0.41 3.51 10.54
C ASP A 86 0.23 4.69 9.56
N ASN A 87 1.23 4.96 8.69
CA ASN A 87 1.17 6.07 7.75
C ASN A 87 0.51 5.65 6.43
N CYS A 88 -0.35 6.50 5.86
CA CYS A 88 -1.12 6.25 4.62
C CYS A 88 -0.25 6.25 3.34
N ALA A 89 1.06 6.12 3.51
CA ALA A 89 2.08 6.05 2.48
C ALA A 89 2.97 4.87 2.86
N TYR A 90 3.07 3.84 2.01
CA TYR A 90 4.00 2.76 2.30
C TYR A 90 5.43 3.29 2.18
N TYR A 91 6.05 3.49 3.33
CA TYR A 91 7.44 3.89 3.39
C TYR A 91 8.32 2.65 3.20
N ALA A 92 8.86 2.49 2.00
CA ALA A 92 9.91 1.52 1.74
C ALA A 92 11.27 2.20 1.82
N CYS A 93 12.32 1.42 1.99
CA CYS A 93 13.65 1.95 1.83
C CYS A 93 13.88 2.45 0.39
N ASP A 94 14.52 3.60 0.25
CA ASP A 94 14.81 4.25 -1.03
C ASP A 94 16.05 3.62 -1.71
N ALA A 95 15.88 2.40 -2.23
CA ALA A 95 16.95 1.61 -2.83
C ALA A 95 17.55 2.32 -4.06
N GLY A 96 18.88 2.41 -4.12
CA GLY A 96 19.57 3.05 -5.24
C GLY A 96 19.62 4.57 -5.15
N ARG A 97 19.07 5.19 -4.09
CA ARG A 97 19.23 6.63 -3.83
C ARG A 97 20.72 6.97 -3.80
N ALA A 98 21.08 8.08 -4.43
CA ALA A 98 22.45 8.57 -4.34
C ALA A 98 22.83 8.86 -2.88
N VAL A 99 24.09 8.64 -2.52
CA VAL A 99 24.60 9.01 -1.20
C VAL A 99 24.64 10.54 -1.09
N GLU A 100 23.72 11.11 -0.31
CA GLU A 100 23.57 12.56 -0.13
C GLU A 100 24.53 13.14 0.92
N TYR A 101 24.90 12.34 1.93
CA TYR A 101 25.58 12.82 3.12
C TYR A 101 26.87 12.04 3.40
N PRO A 102 27.93 12.21 2.59
CA PRO A 102 29.13 11.37 2.66
C PRO A 102 30.01 11.62 3.90
N ASP A 103 29.67 12.59 4.76
CA ASP A 103 30.48 12.99 5.91
C ASP A 103 29.66 13.58 7.08
N ILE A 104 30.35 13.85 8.20
CA ILE A 104 29.75 14.38 9.43
C ILE A 104 29.06 15.72 9.22
N GLU A 105 29.65 16.60 8.40
CA GLU A 105 29.15 17.97 8.22
C GLU A 105 27.85 17.96 7.41
N SER A 106 27.82 17.19 6.32
CA SER A 106 26.64 17.03 5.48
C SER A 106 25.52 16.26 6.20
N PHE A 107 25.84 15.26 7.03
CA PHE A 107 24.84 14.46 7.75
C PHE A 107 24.29 15.11 9.03
N ALA A 108 24.90 16.20 9.51
CA ALA A 108 24.50 16.87 10.76
C ALA A 108 22.99 17.19 10.88
N PRO A 109 22.29 17.70 9.84
CA PRO A 109 20.86 17.98 9.94
C PRO A 109 20.02 16.72 10.22
N VAL A 110 20.37 15.60 9.60
CA VAL A 110 19.70 14.31 9.83
C VAL A 110 19.99 13.79 11.24
N ALA A 111 21.25 13.86 11.67
CA ALA A 111 21.64 13.45 13.02
C ALA A 111 20.91 14.25 14.11
N GLU A 112 20.89 15.59 13.98
CA GLU A 112 20.20 16.48 14.92
C GLU A 112 18.70 16.20 14.96
N GLY A 113 18.08 16.00 13.80
CA GLY A 113 16.66 15.64 13.70
C GLY A 113 16.33 14.28 14.33
N LEU A 114 17.26 13.33 14.24
CA LEU A 114 17.17 12.05 14.94
C LEU A 114 17.63 12.13 16.41
N GLY A 115 17.96 13.32 16.92
CA GLY A 115 18.23 13.57 18.34
C GLY A 115 19.61 13.13 18.81
N PHE A 116 20.63 13.17 17.95
CA PHE A 116 22.02 12.94 18.35
C PHE A 116 23.00 13.80 17.54
N THR A 117 24.26 13.84 17.96
CA THR A 117 25.35 14.47 17.18
C THR A 117 26.37 13.43 16.78
N CYS A 118 26.90 13.56 15.57
CA CYS A 118 27.93 12.65 15.06
C CYS A 118 29.31 12.97 15.61
N ARG A 119 30.05 11.92 15.95
CA ARG A 119 31.50 11.96 16.15
C ARG A 119 32.20 10.91 15.32
N GLN A 120 33.52 11.04 15.21
CA GLN A 120 34.36 10.07 14.52
C GLN A 120 34.26 8.69 15.16
N GLY A 121 34.11 7.68 14.31
CA GLY A 121 34.11 6.28 14.70
C GLY A 121 35.52 5.72 14.91
N GLY A 122 35.59 4.48 15.38
CA GLY A 122 36.85 3.76 15.57
C GLY A 122 37.35 3.08 14.29
N CYS A 123 37.30 1.74 14.31
CA CYS A 123 38.04 0.82 13.43
C CYS A 123 37.87 1.04 11.92
N TRP A 124 36.75 1.61 11.49
CA TRP A 124 36.38 1.72 10.07
C TRP A 124 36.26 3.16 9.57
N TRP A 125 36.40 4.16 10.44
CA TRP A 125 36.23 5.58 10.07
C TRP A 125 37.14 5.98 8.88
N PRO A 126 36.63 6.54 7.75
CA PRO A 126 35.27 7.07 7.53
C PRO A 126 34.10 6.10 7.35
N ASP A 127 34.47 4.92 6.92
CA ASP A 127 33.68 4.06 6.07
C ASP A 127 32.78 3.14 6.89
N ALA A 128 31.53 3.02 6.45
CA ALA A 128 30.61 2.04 6.99
C ALA A 128 31.09 0.63 6.60
N PRO A 129 31.20 -0.32 7.56
CA PRO A 129 31.56 -1.70 7.25
C PRO A 129 30.50 -2.46 6.42
N GLY A 130 29.33 -1.87 6.18
CA GLY A 130 28.30 -2.45 5.31
C GLY A 130 28.05 -1.56 4.10
N GLU A 131 28.00 -2.19 2.92
CA GLU A 131 27.86 -1.53 1.63
C GLU A 131 26.55 -0.73 1.55
N GLY A 132 26.65 0.55 1.19
CA GLY A 132 25.51 1.42 0.88
C GLY A 132 24.71 1.86 2.11
N MET A 133 25.28 1.88 3.32
CA MET A 133 24.52 2.19 4.54
C MET A 133 25.14 3.27 5.41
N TYR A 134 24.28 4.09 6.02
CA TYR A 134 24.63 4.93 7.15
C TYR A 134 24.53 4.12 8.43
N LEU A 135 25.62 4.06 9.19
CA LEU A 135 25.68 3.33 10.45
C LEU A 135 26.05 4.27 11.58
N VAL A 136 25.31 4.17 12.69
CA VAL A 136 25.59 4.94 13.91
C VAL A 136 25.69 4.04 15.12
N SER A 137 26.53 4.39 16.10
CA SER A 137 26.65 3.59 17.31
C SER A 137 25.31 3.53 18.06
N ILE A 138 24.95 2.34 18.55
CA ILE A 138 23.75 2.15 19.38
C ILE A 138 23.93 2.87 20.71
N ASN A 139 25.12 2.75 21.30
CA ASN A 139 25.45 3.46 22.53
C ASN A 139 25.60 4.94 22.23
N VAL A 140 24.96 5.74 23.07
CA VAL A 140 25.11 7.20 23.12
C VAL A 140 26.10 7.51 24.23
N ASP A 141 27.09 8.35 23.93
CA ASP A 141 28.04 8.82 24.94
C ASP A 141 27.39 9.83 25.89
N GLU A 142 28.07 10.14 27.00
CA GLU A 142 27.56 11.05 28.05
C GLU A 142 27.21 12.45 27.52
N ASP A 143 27.83 12.87 26.43
CA ASP A 143 27.61 14.15 25.75
C ASP A 143 26.49 14.11 24.70
N GLY A 144 25.81 12.97 24.53
CA GLY A 144 24.76 12.78 23.53
C GLY A 144 25.29 12.41 22.14
N THR A 145 26.60 12.19 21.98
CA THR A 145 27.19 11.86 20.68
C THR A 145 27.09 10.37 20.34
N ARG A 146 27.09 10.06 19.05
CA ARG A 146 27.20 8.71 18.49
C ARG A 146 28.33 8.66 17.47
N SER A 147 29.05 7.54 17.40
CA SER A 147 29.97 7.28 16.27
C SER A 147 29.15 7.19 14.99
N CYS A 148 29.54 7.91 13.93
CA CYS A 148 28.88 7.83 12.63
C CYS A 148 29.85 7.28 11.57
N PHE A 149 29.32 6.45 10.67
CA PHE A 149 30.04 5.85 9.55
C PHE A 149 29.21 6.00 8.27
N PHE A 150 29.87 6.33 7.17
CA PHE A 150 29.21 6.71 5.92
C PHE A 150 29.44 5.65 4.83
N PRO A 151 28.48 5.46 3.90
CA PRO A 151 28.65 4.57 2.77
C PRO A 151 29.87 4.92 1.93
N THR A 152 30.53 3.91 1.35
CA THR A 152 31.63 4.13 0.38
C THR A 152 31.14 4.10 -1.07
N GLU A 153 29.95 3.55 -1.26
CA GLU A 153 29.26 3.40 -2.52
C GLU A 153 28.66 4.74 -2.96
N THR A 154 28.28 4.83 -4.24
CA THR A 154 27.57 5.99 -4.77
C THR A 154 26.06 5.92 -4.52
N GLN A 155 25.55 4.76 -4.10
CA GLN A 155 24.14 4.49 -3.90
C GLN A 155 23.89 3.76 -2.58
N LEU A 156 22.72 4.00 -2.00
CA LEU A 156 22.27 3.34 -0.78
C LEU A 156 21.69 1.96 -1.06
N SER A 157 21.95 1.04 -0.13
CA SER A 157 21.45 -0.33 -0.16
C SER A 157 20.36 -0.53 0.89
N CYS A 158 19.27 -1.15 0.47
CA CYS A 158 18.14 -1.45 1.34
C CYS A 158 18.19 -2.86 1.93
N ASP A 159 18.90 -3.78 1.25
CA ASP A 159 18.92 -5.20 1.57
C ASP A 159 20.28 -5.65 2.14
N THR A 160 21.30 -4.78 2.10
CA THR A 160 22.56 -5.05 2.78
C THR A 160 22.31 -5.13 4.28
N HIS A 161 22.77 -6.23 4.88
CA HIS A 161 22.77 -6.36 6.33
C HIS A 161 23.94 -5.52 6.90
N PRO A 162 23.77 -4.78 8.02
CA PRO A 162 24.85 -4.02 8.71
C PRO A 162 26.04 -4.85 9.19
N GLY A 163 26.06 -6.16 8.90
CA GLY A 163 27.06 -7.11 9.36
C GLY A 163 27.04 -7.36 10.88
N ASN A 164 27.87 -8.30 11.31
CA ASN A 164 28.19 -8.55 12.73
C ASN A 164 29.55 -7.91 13.11
N ALA A 165 29.99 -6.92 12.34
CA ALA A 165 31.23 -6.21 12.61
C ALA A 165 31.11 -5.51 13.98
N ASN A 166 32.05 -5.78 14.90
CA ASN A 166 32.13 -5.10 16.19
C ASN A 166 33.51 -4.46 16.39
N CYS A 167 33.56 -3.13 16.47
CA CYS A 167 34.81 -2.45 16.81
C CYS A 167 34.91 -2.38 18.33
N PHE A 168 35.75 -3.21 18.95
CA PHE A 168 35.92 -3.24 20.40
C PHE A 168 34.60 -3.37 21.21
N GLY A 169 33.61 -4.09 20.65
CA GLY A 169 32.30 -4.29 21.27
C GLY A 169 31.26 -3.21 20.91
N GLU A 170 31.64 -2.18 20.15
CA GLU A 170 30.69 -1.23 19.57
C GLU A 170 29.75 -1.91 18.57
N ARG A 171 28.48 -1.54 18.63
CA ARG A 171 27.38 -2.07 17.81
C ARG A 171 26.68 -0.91 17.11
N TYR A 172 26.08 -1.20 15.96
CA TYR A 172 25.55 -0.18 15.06
C TYR A 172 24.06 -0.33 14.81
N ALA A 173 23.38 0.81 14.67
CA ALA A 173 22.04 0.94 14.12
C ALA A 173 22.15 1.53 12.70
N SER A 174 21.31 1.05 11.79
CA SER A 174 21.17 1.62 10.46
C SER A 174 20.32 2.88 10.52
N VAL A 175 20.75 3.92 9.79
CA VAL A 175 19.93 5.11 9.51
C VAL A 175 19.46 5.02 8.06
N CYS A 176 18.16 4.94 7.88
CA CYS A 176 17.56 4.50 6.64
C CYS A 176 16.67 5.60 6.04
N PRO A 177 16.86 5.96 4.76
CA PRO A 177 15.91 6.81 4.06
C PRO A 177 14.72 5.98 3.63
N CYS A 178 13.55 6.38 4.09
CA CYS A 178 12.29 5.74 3.76
C CYS A 178 11.47 6.69 2.89
N THR A 179 10.97 6.21 1.75
CA THR A 179 10.17 6.99 0.80
C THR A 179 8.82 6.33 0.52
N ALA A 180 7.82 7.14 0.24
CA ALA A 180 6.50 6.69 -0.17
C ALA A 180 6.54 6.10 -1.60
N ARG A 181 6.35 4.79 -1.74
CA ARG A 181 6.37 4.11 -3.05
C ARG A 181 5.01 4.15 -3.78
N PRO A 182 5.00 4.25 -5.13
CA PRO A 182 3.84 3.99 -5.97
C PRO A 182 3.24 2.58 -5.80
N LEU A 183 1.93 2.47 -5.95
CA LEU A 183 1.10 1.30 -5.64
C LEU A 183 1.15 0.19 -6.72
N ASP A 184 1.61 0.52 -7.92
CA ASP A 184 1.90 -0.42 -9.00
C ASP A 184 3.18 -1.24 -8.77
N GLU A 185 4.14 -0.72 -7.99
CA GLU A 185 5.33 -1.48 -7.55
C GLU A 185 5.04 -2.41 -6.34
N ALA A 186 3.92 -2.21 -5.64
CA ALA A 186 3.55 -2.95 -4.44
C ALA A 186 3.00 -4.37 -4.69
N CYS A 187 2.55 -4.67 -5.91
CA CYS A 187 1.95 -5.97 -6.27
C CYS A 187 2.98 -7.10 -6.47
N ASN A 188 4.28 -6.79 -6.47
CA ASN A 188 5.36 -7.77 -6.60
C ASN A 188 5.85 -8.35 -5.26
N TRP A 189 5.29 -7.95 -4.10
CA TRP A 189 5.76 -8.34 -2.76
C TRP A 189 4.70 -9.13 -1.96
N GLU A 190 5.15 -10.09 -1.13
CA GLU A 190 4.33 -11.00 -0.30
C GLU A 190 3.42 -10.34 0.76
N CYS A 191 3.35 -9.00 0.84
CA CYS A 191 2.39 -8.26 1.67
C CYS A 191 2.20 -6.84 1.12
N PRO A 192 0.99 -6.44 0.68
CA PRO A 192 0.79 -5.17 0.02
C PRO A 192 0.33 -4.03 0.95
N PRO A 193 0.66 -2.76 0.66
CA PRO A 193 0.50 -1.66 1.59
C PRO A 193 -0.43 -0.52 1.13
N GLN A 194 -0.36 0.60 1.85
CA GLN A 194 -1.45 1.47 2.28
C GLN A 194 -1.51 2.88 1.63
N ASP A 195 -1.34 3.04 0.31
CA ASP A 195 -1.58 4.32 -0.38
C ASP A 195 -2.23 4.16 -1.76
N THR A 196 -3.34 4.87 -2.04
CA THR A 196 -4.05 4.80 -3.34
C THR A 196 -3.65 5.84 -4.38
N THR A 197 -2.88 6.86 -3.98
CA THR A 197 -2.81 8.11 -4.74
C THR A 197 -1.75 8.13 -5.84
N ARG A 198 -0.87 7.12 -5.90
CA ARG A 198 0.27 7.03 -6.83
C ARG A 198 0.24 5.84 -7.79
N ALA A 199 -0.84 5.06 -7.83
CA ALA A 199 -0.93 3.93 -8.77
C ALA A 199 -1.15 4.42 -10.21
N THR A 200 -0.52 3.76 -11.17
CA THR A 200 -0.90 3.88 -12.58
C THR A 200 -2.26 3.21 -12.79
N TRP A 201 -3.33 3.99 -12.67
CA TRP A 201 -4.69 3.50 -12.87
C TRP A 201 -5.06 3.53 -14.35
N ARG A 202 -5.27 2.37 -14.96
CA ARG A 202 -6.07 2.31 -16.19
C ARG A 202 -7.54 2.43 -15.78
N THR A 203 -8.14 3.62 -15.82
CA THR A 203 -9.59 3.78 -15.55
C THR A 203 -10.40 4.16 -16.78
N GLU A 204 -9.75 4.64 -17.85
CA GLU A 204 -10.41 4.92 -19.11
C GLU A 204 -10.76 3.64 -19.89
N GLY A 205 -11.97 3.62 -20.47
CA GLY A 205 -12.44 2.55 -21.35
C GLY A 205 -13.53 1.66 -20.74
N THR A 206 -13.89 0.60 -21.47
CA THR A 206 -14.95 -0.34 -21.11
C THR A 206 -14.45 -1.76 -20.89
N SER A 207 -13.13 -1.95 -20.71
CA SER A 207 -12.56 -3.25 -20.35
C SER A 207 -12.93 -3.61 -18.90
N CYS A 208 -12.91 -4.91 -18.57
CA CYS A 208 -13.17 -5.36 -17.20
C CYS A 208 -12.18 -4.73 -16.22
N LEU A 209 -10.89 -4.78 -16.56
CA LEU A 209 -9.81 -4.26 -15.73
C LEU A 209 -9.98 -2.76 -15.47
N ALA A 210 -10.24 -1.98 -16.53
CA ALA A 210 -10.42 -0.54 -16.38
C ALA A 210 -11.62 -0.22 -15.50
N ARG A 211 -12.70 -0.99 -15.62
CA ARG A 211 -13.92 -0.75 -14.85
C ARG A 211 -13.79 -1.17 -13.39
N ILE A 212 -13.13 -2.28 -13.07
CA ILE A 212 -12.80 -2.67 -11.70
C ILE A 212 -11.96 -1.57 -11.03
N ASN A 213 -10.92 -1.12 -11.74
CA ASN A 213 -9.98 -0.14 -11.24
C ASN A 213 -10.62 1.24 -11.06
N TYR A 214 -11.54 1.64 -11.96
CA TYR A 214 -12.41 2.80 -11.76
C TYR A 214 -13.15 2.77 -10.42
N TRP A 215 -13.80 1.64 -10.09
CA TRP A 215 -14.59 1.55 -8.85
C TRP A 215 -13.73 1.49 -7.59
N ARG A 216 -12.57 0.82 -7.65
CA ARG A 216 -11.62 0.79 -6.53
C ARG A 216 -11.07 2.18 -6.21
N ARG A 217 -10.68 2.94 -7.23
CA ARG A 217 -10.26 4.34 -7.10
C ARG A 217 -11.39 5.20 -6.54
N ARG A 218 -12.57 5.15 -7.15
CA ARG A 218 -13.74 5.94 -6.75
C ARG A 218 -14.17 5.66 -5.31
N ALA A 219 -14.13 4.40 -4.88
CA ALA A 219 -14.45 4.04 -3.49
C ALA A 219 -13.54 4.76 -2.50
N CYS A 220 -12.27 4.96 -2.85
CA CYS A 220 -11.33 5.70 -2.01
C CYS A 220 -11.48 7.21 -2.10
N GLU A 221 -11.66 7.76 -3.30
CA GLU A 221 -11.91 9.20 -3.50
C GLU A 221 -13.19 9.68 -2.80
N GLU A 222 -14.22 8.82 -2.74
CA GLU A 222 -15.49 9.13 -2.08
C GLU A 222 -15.55 8.70 -0.61
N GLY A 223 -14.46 8.16 -0.04
CA GLY A 223 -14.39 7.76 1.37
C GLY A 223 -15.35 6.63 1.76
N TRP A 224 -15.54 5.65 0.88
CA TRP A 224 -16.37 4.49 1.17
C TRP A 224 -15.76 3.66 2.29
N VAL A 225 -16.61 3.02 3.10
CA VAL A 225 -16.19 2.17 4.24
C VAL A 225 -15.34 0.97 3.82
N GLU A 226 -15.47 0.52 2.57
CA GLU A 226 -14.64 -0.55 1.99
C GLU A 226 -13.21 -0.10 1.69
N CYS A 227 -13.00 1.20 1.48
CA CYS A 227 -11.67 1.74 1.27
C CYS A 227 -10.98 1.84 2.64
N PRO A 228 -9.97 1.01 2.93
CA PRO A 228 -9.16 1.20 4.15
C PRO A 228 -8.41 2.54 4.07
N PRO A 229 -7.82 3.04 5.18
CA PRO A 229 -6.88 4.17 5.14
C PRO A 229 -5.77 3.97 4.11
N ALA A 230 -5.43 2.69 3.92
CA ALA A 230 -4.54 2.13 2.91
C ALA A 230 -4.89 2.43 1.46
N GLY A 231 -6.15 2.72 1.22
CA GLY A 231 -6.82 2.52 -0.03
C GLY A 231 -6.73 1.11 -0.64
N LEU A 232 -7.20 1.01 -1.87
CA LEU A 232 -7.32 -0.20 -2.66
C LEU A 232 -6.31 -0.19 -3.82
N PRO A 233 -5.31 -1.10 -3.87
CA PRO A 233 -4.42 -1.24 -5.02
C PRO A 233 -5.17 -1.48 -6.33
N PRO A 234 -4.74 -1.02 -7.52
CA PRO A 234 -5.35 -1.47 -8.76
C PRO A 234 -5.25 -2.99 -8.84
N MET A 235 -6.32 -3.65 -9.31
CA MET A 235 -6.24 -5.05 -9.66
C MET A 235 -5.44 -5.19 -10.95
N VAL A 236 -4.85 -6.37 -11.11
CA VAL A 236 -4.17 -6.82 -12.33
C VAL A 236 -4.97 -7.94 -12.99
N GLU A 237 -4.92 -7.99 -14.31
CA GLU A 237 -5.63 -9.00 -15.10
C GLU A 237 -4.74 -10.23 -15.32
N CYS A 238 -5.25 -11.42 -14.97
CA CYS A 238 -4.63 -12.71 -15.18
C CYS A 238 -5.05 -13.26 -16.55
N THR A 239 -4.44 -12.72 -17.60
CA THR A 239 -4.78 -13.05 -19.00
C THR A 239 -4.60 -14.53 -19.34
N ALA A 240 -3.64 -15.22 -18.68
CA ALA A 240 -3.40 -16.65 -18.83
C ALA A 240 -4.60 -17.53 -18.44
N CYS A 241 -5.57 -17.00 -17.70
CA CYS A 241 -6.75 -17.74 -17.26
C CYS A 241 -8.02 -17.43 -18.06
N HIS A 242 -7.96 -16.58 -19.10
CA HIS A 242 -9.16 -16.20 -19.86
C HIS A 242 -9.80 -17.37 -20.59
N GLU A 243 -9.02 -18.26 -21.20
CA GLU A 243 -9.58 -19.41 -21.92
C GLU A 243 -10.30 -20.38 -20.98
N CYS A 244 -9.75 -20.56 -19.79
CA CYS A 244 -10.37 -21.34 -18.73
C CYS A 244 -11.66 -20.65 -18.25
N ALA A 245 -11.62 -19.35 -17.94
CA ALA A 245 -12.79 -18.60 -17.48
C ALA A 245 -13.90 -18.54 -18.55
N ASN A 246 -13.55 -18.53 -19.84
CA ASN A 246 -14.50 -18.64 -20.94
C ASN A 246 -15.26 -19.98 -20.89
N SER A 247 -14.56 -21.08 -20.61
CA SER A 247 -15.18 -22.40 -20.44
C SER A 247 -16.09 -22.47 -19.20
N GLU A 248 -15.75 -21.74 -18.13
CA GLU A 248 -16.60 -21.59 -16.96
C GLU A 248 -17.89 -20.84 -17.29
N ALA A 249 -17.80 -19.73 -18.03
CA ALA A 249 -18.96 -18.97 -18.49
C ALA A 249 -19.90 -19.81 -19.36
N GLU A 250 -19.38 -20.57 -20.33
CA GLU A 250 -20.18 -21.49 -21.15
C GLU A 250 -20.81 -22.61 -20.29
N HIS A 251 -20.06 -23.13 -19.33
CA HIS A 251 -20.58 -24.16 -18.44
C HIS A 251 -21.70 -23.66 -17.52
N ASP A 252 -21.51 -22.52 -16.85
CA ASP A 252 -22.49 -21.96 -15.91
C ASP A 252 -23.75 -21.49 -16.64
N GLN A 253 -23.60 -20.94 -17.85
CA GLN A 253 -24.73 -20.60 -18.69
C GLN A 253 -25.62 -21.82 -18.99
N ALA A 254 -25.03 -23.01 -19.13
CA ALA A 254 -25.75 -24.25 -19.41
C ALA A 254 -26.23 -25.00 -18.16
N ASN A 255 -25.51 -24.90 -17.03
CA ASN A 255 -25.69 -25.77 -15.87
C ASN A 255 -26.13 -25.03 -14.59
N GLY A 256 -26.25 -23.71 -14.64
CA GLY A 256 -26.64 -22.86 -13.53
C GLY A 256 -25.45 -22.16 -12.87
N ALA A 257 -25.74 -21.07 -12.17
CA ALA A 257 -24.70 -20.21 -11.65
C ALA A 257 -23.79 -20.91 -10.63
N HIS A 258 -22.49 -20.60 -10.69
CA HIS A 258 -21.42 -21.15 -9.85
C HIS A 258 -21.19 -22.66 -9.95
N SER A 259 -21.75 -23.32 -10.97
CA SER A 259 -21.55 -24.76 -11.20
C SER A 259 -20.13 -25.11 -11.66
N SER A 260 -19.42 -24.11 -12.17
CA SER A 260 -18.05 -24.17 -12.61
C SER A 260 -17.04 -23.76 -11.53
N PHE A 261 -17.52 -23.23 -10.39
CA PHE A 261 -16.66 -22.66 -9.36
C PHE A 261 -15.49 -23.59 -8.97
N THR A 262 -14.31 -23.00 -8.89
CA THR A 262 -12.98 -23.56 -8.65
C THR A 262 -12.33 -24.29 -9.81
N ARG A 263 -12.91 -24.36 -11.02
CA ARG A 263 -12.24 -25.05 -12.14
C ARG A 263 -10.94 -24.36 -12.52
N CYS A 264 -10.95 -23.04 -12.62
CA CYS A 264 -9.78 -22.24 -12.95
C CYS A 264 -8.92 -21.86 -11.73
N GLY A 265 -9.33 -22.25 -10.52
CA GLY A 265 -8.54 -22.03 -9.30
C GLY A 265 -8.76 -20.67 -8.64
N GLU A 266 -9.83 -20.00 -9.02
CA GLU A 266 -10.34 -18.80 -8.41
C GLU A 266 -10.85 -19.05 -6.98
N ASN A 267 -10.76 -18.01 -6.14
CA ASN A 267 -11.19 -18.07 -4.74
C ASN A 267 -12.59 -17.44 -4.54
N ALA A 268 -13.03 -16.66 -5.52
CA ALA A 268 -14.37 -16.10 -5.58
C ALA A 268 -14.75 -15.96 -7.06
N GLN A 269 -16.01 -16.22 -7.35
CA GLN A 269 -16.57 -16.14 -8.69
C GLN A 269 -17.85 -15.30 -8.63
N GLY A 270 -18.05 -14.50 -9.68
CA GLY A 270 -19.23 -13.68 -9.87
C GLY A 270 -19.69 -13.85 -11.30
N GLU A 271 -20.99 -13.88 -11.50
CA GLU A 271 -21.57 -14.14 -12.81
C GLU A 271 -22.67 -13.15 -13.12
N GLY A 272 -22.77 -12.75 -14.38
CA GLY A 272 -23.78 -11.80 -14.78
C GLY A 272 -23.99 -11.75 -16.29
N GLY A 273 -25.23 -11.45 -16.66
CA GLY A 273 -25.59 -11.14 -18.04
C GLY A 273 -25.39 -9.66 -18.35
N GLY A 274 -24.78 -9.35 -19.48
CA GLY A 274 -24.59 -7.98 -19.92
C GLY A 274 -24.05 -7.87 -21.34
N ALA A 275 -24.16 -6.68 -21.93
CA ALA A 275 -23.52 -6.39 -23.22
C ALA A 275 -22.00 -6.39 -23.11
N THR A 276 -21.47 -6.04 -21.93
CA THR A 276 -20.04 -6.00 -21.63
C THR A 276 -19.80 -6.46 -20.20
N CYS A 277 -18.61 -6.99 -19.94
CA CYS A 277 -18.14 -7.28 -18.59
C CYS A 277 -18.16 -6.05 -17.66
N ALA A 278 -17.86 -4.86 -18.17
CA ALA A 278 -17.98 -3.61 -17.40
C ALA A 278 -19.40 -3.37 -16.86
N ALA A 279 -20.44 -3.74 -17.62
CA ALA A 279 -21.82 -3.63 -17.16
C ALA A 279 -22.12 -4.62 -16.01
N VAL A 280 -21.50 -5.80 -16.02
CA VAL A 280 -21.62 -6.77 -14.92
C VAL A 280 -20.94 -6.24 -13.66
N ILE A 281 -19.74 -5.67 -13.78
CA ILE A 281 -19.01 -5.01 -12.68
C ILE A 281 -19.86 -3.87 -12.07
N ASP A 282 -20.48 -3.05 -12.91
CA ASP A 282 -21.36 -1.98 -12.46
C ASP A 282 -22.56 -2.51 -11.69
N SER A 283 -23.16 -3.60 -12.17
CA SER A 283 -24.28 -4.23 -11.49
C SER A 283 -23.88 -4.75 -10.11
N PHE A 284 -22.70 -5.37 -9.98
CA PHE A 284 -22.19 -5.84 -8.70
C PHE A 284 -21.96 -4.68 -7.73
N VAL A 285 -21.31 -3.60 -8.16
CA VAL A 285 -21.08 -2.44 -7.28
C VAL A 285 -22.40 -1.75 -6.90
N ALA A 286 -23.41 -1.77 -7.78
CA ALA A 286 -24.73 -1.25 -7.49
C ALA A 286 -25.51 -2.06 -6.44
N GLU A 287 -25.10 -3.31 -6.13
CA GLU A 287 -25.69 -4.12 -5.06
C GLU A 287 -25.37 -3.59 -3.64
N ARG A 288 -24.48 -2.59 -3.52
CA ARG A 288 -24.22 -1.92 -2.24
C ARG A 288 -25.53 -1.49 -1.59
N ALA A 289 -25.69 -1.83 -0.32
CA ALA A 289 -26.89 -1.57 0.44
C ALA A 289 -26.55 -1.08 1.86
N PRO A 290 -27.43 -0.30 2.51
CA PRO A 290 -27.20 0.14 3.88
C PRO A 290 -27.26 -1.04 4.85
N ASP A 291 -26.34 -1.05 5.82
CA ASP A 291 -26.40 -1.96 6.97
C ASP A 291 -27.42 -1.48 8.03
N GLU A 292 -27.49 -2.17 9.17
CA GLU A 292 -28.39 -1.84 10.29
C GLU A 292 -28.20 -0.42 10.85
N ASN A 293 -27.02 0.19 10.63
CA ASN A 293 -26.69 1.55 11.05
C ASN A 293 -26.83 2.57 9.92
N GLY A 294 -27.35 2.17 8.75
CA GLY A 294 -27.51 3.02 7.58
C GLY A 294 -26.23 3.23 6.77
N VAL A 295 -25.14 2.51 7.07
CA VAL A 295 -23.87 2.63 6.35
C VAL A 295 -23.92 1.78 5.09
N MET A 296 -23.70 2.38 3.92
CA MET A 296 -23.63 1.65 2.65
C MET A 296 -22.46 0.67 2.68
N ARG A 297 -22.76 -0.63 2.50
CA ARG A 297 -21.76 -1.69 2.47
C ARG A 297 -21.85 -2.54 1.22
N CYS A 298 -20.70 -2.98 0.76
CA CYS A 298 -20.57 -4.08 -0.17
C CYS A 298 -20.78 -5.41 0.54
N GLN A 299 -21.85 -6.09 0.14
CA GLN A 299 -22.11 -7.48 0.50
C GLN A 299 -22.34 -8.26 -0.80
N GLY A 300 -21.90 -9.51 -0.85
CA GLY A 300 -22.03 -10.32 -2.08
C GLY A 300 -21.02 -9.93 -3.15
N HIS A 301 -21.49 -9.64 -4.37
CA HIS A 301 -20.65 -9.64 -5.58
C HIS A 301 -19.68 -8.47 -5.69
N CYS A 302 -19.93 -7.33 -5.04
CA CYS A 302 -18.94 -6.25 -5.00
C CYS A 302 -17.84 -6.43 -3.95
N GLY A 303 -18.00 -7.38 -3.04
CA GLY A 303 -17.00 -7.71 -2.03
C GLY A 303 -15.63 -8.03 -2.64
N PRO A 304 -15.55 -8.94 -3.62
CA PRO A 304 -14.31 -9.20 -4.35
C PRO A 304 -13.71 -7.96 -5.03
N ILE A 305 -14.52 -7.12 -5.68
CA ILE A 305 -14.07 -5.91 -6.39
C ILE A 305 -13.41 -4.91 -5.44
N LEU A 306 -13.97 -4.71 -4.25
CA LEU A 306 -13.44 -3.76 -3.26
C LEU A 306 -12.62 -4.43 -2.16
N ARG A 307 -12.24 -5.70 -2.34
CA ARG A 307 -11.44 -6.41 -1.36
C ARG A 307 -10.08 -5.71 -1.19
N PRO A 308 -9.65 -5.44 0.06
CA PRO A 308 -8.33 -4.89 0.31
C PRO A 308 -7.19 -5.80 -0.18
N GLY A 309 -6.04 -5.20 -0.42
CA GLY A 309 -4.83 -5.88 -0.87
C GLY A 309 -4.76 -6.11 -2.38
N CYS A 310 -3.65 -6.72 -2.80
CA CYS A 310 -3.38 -7.05 -4.19
C CYS A 310 -4.18 -8.27 -4.59
N GLN A 311 -5.15 -8.06 -5.46
CA GLN A 311 -5.96 -9.11 -6.04
C GLN A 311 -5.67 -9.14 -7.53
N SER A 312 -5.58 -10.34 -8.08
CA SER A 312 -5.69 -10.51 -9.52
C SER A 312 -7.11 -10.91 -9.87
N PHE A 313 -7.42 -10.76 -11.14
CA PHE A 313 -8.73 -11.03 -11.68
C PHE A 313 -8.59 -11.64 -13.07
N SER A 314 -9.44 -12.60 -13.41
CA SER A 314 -9.64 -13.05 -14.78
C SER A 314 -11.13 -13.05 -15.09
N TRP A 315 -11.47 -13.00 -16.37
CA TRP A 315 -12.86 -13.09 -16.79
C TRP A 315 -13.00 -13.97 -18.01
N GLY A 316 -14.21 -14.45 -18.17
CA GLY A 316 -14.64 -15.18 -19.35
C GLY A 316 -16.00 -14.73 -19.82
N LYS A 317 -16.31 -15.09 -21.06
CA LYS A 317 -17.58 -14.85 -21.70
C LYS A 317 -18.00 -16.09 -22.48
N ASP A 318 -19.26 -16.47 -22.30
CA ASP A 318 -19.89 -17.51 -23.09
C ASP A 318 -19.85 -17.18 -24.60
N ARG A 319 -19.76 -18.21 -25.46
CA ARG A 319 -19.58 -18.06 -26.91
C ARG A 319 -20.75 -17.35 -27.57
N ASP A 320 -21.95 -17.71 -27.16
CA ASP A 320 -23.17 -17.40 -27.90
C ASP A 320 -24.06 -16.36 -27.21
N THR A 321 -23.74 -16.03 -25.96
CA THR A 321 -24.55 -15.12 -25.14
C THR A 321 -23.75 -13.96 -24.55
N GLY A 322 -24.43 -13.09 -23.80
CA GLY A 322 -23.81 -12.03 -23.01
C GLY A 322 -23.46 -12.45 -21.58
N PHE A 323 -23.37 -13.75 -21.31
CA PHE A 323 -23.06 -14.27 -19.99
C PHE A 323 -21.55 -14.16 -19.72
N HIS A 324 -21.19 -13.56 -18.59
CA HIS A 324 -19.81 -13.38 -18.17
C HIS A 324 -19.57 -14.03 -16.83
N THR A 325 -18.39 -14.63 -16.70
CA THR A 325 -17.84 -15.09 -15.43
C THR A 325 -16.66 -14.19 -15.06
N LEU A 326 -16.62 -13.80 -13.79
CA LEU A 326 -15.65 -12.90 -13.18
C LEU A 326 -14.99 -13.64 -12.02
N ASN A 327 -13.70 -13.91 -12.15
CA ASN A 327 -12.93 -14.73 -11.23
C ASN A 327 -11.94 -13.86 -10.47
N TRP A 328 -12.02 -13.87 -9.15
CA TRP A 328 -11.11 -13.11 -8.28
C TRP A 328 -10.26 -14.04 -7.43
N GLY A 329 -9.01 -13.61 -7.20
CA GLY A 329 -8.06 -14.34 -6.37
C GLY A 329 -6.64 -14.17 -6.90
N ASN A 330 -5.76 -15.12 -6.56
CA ASN A 330 -4.40 -15.16 -7.10
C ASN A 330 -4.43 -15.79 -8.50
N CYS A 331 -3.56 -15.32 -9.39
CA CYS A 331 -3.44 -15.83 -10.75
C CYS A 331 -2.79 -17.22 -10.73
N ASN A 332 -3.58 -18.27 -10.90
CA ASN A 332 -3.10 -19.65 -10.95
C ASN A 332 -2.98 -20.13 -12.39
N ALA A 333 -2.04 -19.53 -13.14
CA ALA A 333 -1.83 -19.82 -14.55
C ALA A 333 -1.59 -21.32 -14.81
N GLU A 334 -0.87 -22.02 -13.93
CA GLU A 334 -0.63 -23.46 -14.03
C GLU A 334 -1.93 -24.27 -13.95
N ARG A 335 -2.83 -23.94 -13.02
CA ARG A 335 -4.12 -24.61 -12.91
C ARG A 335 -5.02 -24.32 -14.10
N CYS A 336 -5.08 -23.07 -14.56
CA CYS A 336 -5.84 -22.69 -15.75
C CYS A 336 -5.36 -23.47 -16.98
N GLN A 337 -4.03 -23.54 -17.18
CA GLN A 337 -3.43 -24.32 -18.25
C GLN A 337 -3.74 -25.81 -18.11
N THR A 338 -3.57 -26.38 -16.91
CA THR A 338 -3.85 -27.80 -16.65
C THR A 338 -5.30 -28.15 -16.96
N TYR A 339 -6.25 -27.29 -16.56
CA TYR A 339 -7.66 -27.50 -16.87
C TYR A 339 -7.90 -27.52 -18.38
N CYS A 340 -7.30 -26.59 -19.13
CA CYS A 340 -7.44 -26.53 -20.58
C CYS A 340 -6.76 -27.70 -21.29
N ASP A 341 -5.60 -28.15 -20.81
CA ASP A 341 -4.91 -29.33 -21.35
C ASP A 341 -5.73 -30.61 -21.13
N ASP A 342 -6.41 -30.73 -19.98
CA ASP A 342 -7.30 -31.84 -19.66
C ASP A 342 -8.66 -31.76 -20.39
N ASN A 343 -9.04 -30.57 -20.87
CA ASN A 343 -10.33 -30.29 -21.52
C ASN A 343 -10.14 -29.50 -22.84
N PRO A 344 -9.44 -30.06 -23.84
CA PRO A 344 -8.97 -29.32 -25.02
C PRO A 344 -10.08 -28.76 -25.92
N ASP A 345 -11.29 -29.33 -25.84
CA ASP A 345 -12.45 -28.85 -26.60
C ASP A 345 -13.29 -27.80 -25.84
N SER A 346 -13.03 -27.62 -24.54
CA SER A 346 -13.81 -26.74 -23.65
C SER A 346 -13.20 -25.35 -23.52
N CYS A 347 -11.87 -25.23 -23.50
CA CYS A 347 -11.21 -23.91 -23.42
C CYS A 347 -11.14 -23.23 -24.79
N PHE A 348 -11.36 -21.91 -24.82
CA PHE A 348 -11.32 -21.15 -26.07
C PHE A 348 -10.96 -19.68 -25.83
N THR A 349 -10.40 -19.05 -26.86
CA THR A 349 -10.26 -17.60 -26.94
C THR A 349 -11.53 -16.98 -27.50
N HIS A 350 -12.00 -15.88 -26.89
CA HIS A 350 -13.06 -15.05 -27.45
C HIS A 350 -12.40 -13.90 -28.23
N GLU A 351 -13.03 -13.40 -29.31
CA GLU A 351 -12.47 -12.31 -30.15
C GLU A 351 -12.24 -11.00 -29.37
N THR A 352 -12.89 -10.86 -28.22
CA THR A 352 -12.77 -9.72 -27.30
C THR A 352 -11.85 -10.01 -26.10
N SER A 353 -11.28 -11.21 -26.00
CA SER A 353 -10.26 -11.53 -25.00
C SER A 353 -8.95 -10.82 -25.40
N PRO A 354 -8.24 -10.18 -24.46
CA PRO A 354 -6.89 -9.67 -24.70
C PRO A 354 -5.95 -10.75 -25.25
N SER A 355 -4.92 -10.34 -25.98
CA SER A 355 -3.86 -11.26 -26.41
C SER A 355 -3.26 -12.00 -25.21
N LEU A 356 -2.83 -13.25 -25.41
CA LEU A 356 -2.13 -14.05 -24.38
C LEU A 356 -0.79 -13.44 -23.91
N THR A 357 -0.33 -12.37 -24.55
CA THR A 357 0.78 -11.56 -24.03
C THR A 357 0.27 -10.62 -22.96
N CYS A 358 0.85 -10.69 -21.75
CA CYS A 358 0.57 -9.74 -20.68
C CYS A 358 0.71 -8.31 -21.20
N ASP A 359 -0.31 -7.48 -20.96
CA ASP A 359 -0.23 -6.05 -21.26
C ASP A 359 0.91 -5.41 -20.46
N ASP A 360 1.73 -4.60 -21.13
CA ASP A 360 2.72 -3.76 -20.48
C ASP A 360 2.00 -2.69 -19.64
N PRO A 361 2.15 -2.66 -18.30
CA PRO A 361 1.41 -1.76 -17.42
C PRO A 361 1.52 -0.28 -17.81
N ASP A 362 2.60 0.12 -18.49
CA ASP A 362 2.86 1.51 -18.90
C ASP A 362 2.10 1.93 -20.16
N THR A 363 1.59 0.98 -20.95
CA THR A 363 0.87 1.29 -22.19
C THR A 363 -0.57 1.75 -21.88
N GLY A 364 -0.86 3.04 -22.09
CA GLY A 364 -2.21 3.62 -21.90
C GLY A 364 -2.50 4.10 -20.47
N ALA A 365 -1.46 4.31 -19.67
CA ALA A 365 -1.51 4.90 -18.34
C ALA A 365 -2.12 6.33 -18.34
N GLU A 366 -3.01 6.63 -17.38
CA GLU A 366 -3.37 8.02 -17.07
C GLU A 366 -2.19 8.73 -16.41
N PRO A 367 -1.94 10.02 -16.69
CA PRO A 367 -0.95 10.79 -15.96
C PRO A 367 -1.32 10.90 -14.47
N ASN A 368 -0.33 10.74 -13.59
CA ASN A 368 -0.52 10.86 -12.15
C ASN A 368 -1.28 12.17 -11.79
N PRO A 369 -2.27 12.12 -10.87
CA PRO A 369 -2.94 13.33 -10.41
C PRO A 369 -1.92 14.29 -9.77
N THR A 370 -2.07 15.59 -10.03
CA THR A 370 -1.27 16.60 -9.35
C THR A 370 -1.65 16.60 -7.87
N VAL A 371 -0.74 16.17 -7.00
CA VAL A 371 -0.95 16.13 -5.55
C VAL A 371 -1.09 17.56 -5.04
N LEU A 372 -2.29 17.95 -4.63
CA LEU A 372 -2.46 19.09 -3.73
C LEU A 372 -2.04 18.61 -2.36
N ALA A 373 -0.97 19.19 -1.81
CA ALA A 373 -0.55 18.94 -0.44
C ALA A 373 -1.77 19.09 0.49
N CYS A 374 -2.02 18.08 1.32
CA CYS A 374 -3.02 18.18 2.37
C CYS A 374 -2.63 19.38 3.26
N GLU A 375 -3.46 20.42 3.27
CA GLU A 375 -3.34 21.58 4.18
C GLU A 375 -3.67 21.23 5.63
#